data_AF-A0A6C0H157-F1
#
_entry.id   AF-A0A6C0H157-F1
#
_cell.length_a   1.000
_cell.length_b   1.000
_cell.length_c   1.000
_cell.angle_alpha   90.00
_cell.angle_beta   90.00
_cell.angle_gamma   90.00
#
_symmetry.space_group_name_H-M   'P 1'
#
loop_
_entity.id
_entity.type
_entity.pdbx_description
1 polymer ?
#
loop_
_entity_poly.entity_id
_entity_poly.type
_entity_poly.pdbx_seq_one_letter_code
_entity_poly.pdbx_strand_id
1 'polypeptide(L)'
;MNNLKDILTEDTFQRFKFIENIINKYTIIDTDLTEINYIKDMYIEYTPNYTIIEDSMIVNNIAKMLIHKNSFQEKKDELNKMQKLVNIKENNLEINILYYEDSYIDKNLINKIYSIIKVFYKINGLKKILFIVALCNLKRVISSEIIGKNNVNGGEDNLLGIYIYRKEEVLKVIFHELIHYYKLDHKELDNHQSKIYKKFKIIHPESFLEETNKSIHESYTEYIALKYHIAIISYYTGVSSKIIYHYEKIWSLYQVCKILKHYKMNNFKDLYIKEFVENSHVFSYYIIKFYLLWNNINYSPNIDIIKILENPEIIKIINENMMLNFDKGLTMTLFELK
;
A
#
# COMPACT_ATOMS: atom_id res chain seq x y z
N MET A 1 9.87 15.57 17.13
CA MET A 1 8.54 15.00 16.81
C MET A 1 7.39 15.99 16.89
N ASN A 2 7.49 17.11 17.64
CA ASN A 2 6.40 18.09 17.73
C ASN A 2 5.91 18.68 16.40
N ASN A 3 6.75 18.67 15.35
CA ASN A 3 6.39 19.14 14.00
C ASN A 3 5.62 18.11 13.14
N LEU A 4 5.46 16.85 13.62
CA LEU A 4 4.77 15.82 12.85
C LEU A 4 3.26 16.09 12.71
N LYS A 5 2.65 16.76 13.69
CA LYS A 5 1.21 17.08 13.67
C LYS A 5 0.85 18.02 12.51
N ASP A 6 1.78 18.87 12.09
CA ASP A 6 1.54 19.82 11.00
C ASP A 6 1.65 19.17 9.62
N ILE A 7 2.39 18.07 9.52
CA ILE A 7 2.73 17.39 8.27
C ILE A 7 1.86 16.14 8.02
N LEU A 8 1.50 15.41 9.08
CA LEU A 8 0.76 14.16 9.01
C LEU A 8 -0.75 14.38 9.15
N THR A 9 -1.56 13.50 8.55
CA THR A 9 -3.01 13.51 8.80
C THR A 9 -3.31 13.31 10.29
N GLU A 10 -4.44 13.84 10.78
CA GLU A 10 -4.80 13.68 12.20
C GLU A 10 -4.93 12.20 12.59
N ASP A 11 -5.53 11.38 11.72
CA ASP A 11 -5.61 9.92 11.90
C ASP A 11 -4.23 9.29 12.04
N THR A 12 -3.31 9.62 11.12
CA THR A 12 -1.90 9.17 11.20
C THR A 12 -1.25 9.55 12.51
N PHE A 13 -1.46 10.78 13.00
CA PHE A 13 -0.84 11.25 14.24
C PHE A 13 -1.36 10.48 15.46
N GLN A 14 -2.65 10.12 15.48
CA GLN A 14 -3.21 9.28 16.54
C GLN A 14 -2.67 7.85 16.49
N ARG A 15 -2.56 7.25 15.29
CA ARG A 15 -1.93 5.93 15.11
C ARG A 15 -0.48 5.94 15.55
N PHE A 16 0.25 6.99 15.20
CA PHE A 16 1.64 7.19 15.61
C PHE A 16 1.77 7.19 17.14
N LYS A 17 0.95 7.97 17.85
CA LYS A 17 0.93 7.99 19.34
C LYS A 17 0.61 6.62 19.93
N PHE A 18 -0.31 5.88 19.32
CA PHE A 18 -0.63 4.53 19.75
C PHE A 18 0.59 3.60 19.63
N ILE A 19 1.28 3.63 18.47
CA ILE A 19 2.47 2.81 18.21
C ILE A 19 3.66 3.23 19.07
N GLU A 20 3.81 4.51 19.38
CA GLU A 20 4.89 5.03 20.24
C GLU A 20 4.93 4.35 21.62
N ASN A 21 3.78 3.95 22.16
CA ASN A 21 3.74 3.20 23.42
C ASN A 21 4.22 1.74 23.29
N ILE A 22 4.14 1.18 22.08
CA ILE A 22 4.55 -0.20 21.77
C ILE A 22 6.03 -0.24 21.38
N ILE A 23 6.54 0.83 20.74
CA ILE A 23 7.86 0.85 20.10
C ILE A 23 9.01 0.61 21.08
N ASN A 24 8.89 1.12 22.31
CA ASN A 24 9.93 0.98 23.33
C ASN A 24 10.21 -0.48 23.75
N LYS A 25 9.34 -1.42 23.36
CA LYS A 25 9.56 -2.86 23.59
C LYS A 25 10.54 -3.48 22.60
N TYR A 26 10.77 -2.84 21.43
CA TYR A 26 11.60 -3.39 20.38
C TYR A 26 12.79 -2.48 20.11
N THR A 27 13.99 -3.04 20.19
CA THR A 27 15.20 -2.31 19.82
C THR A 27 15.18 -1.90 18.36
N ILE A 28 15.61 -0.68 18.08
CA ILE A 28 15.88 -0.22 16.73
C ILE A 28 17.11 -0.97 16.23
N ILE A 29 16.89 -2.01 15.43
CA ILE A 29 17.97 -2.79 14.81
C ILE A 29 18.65 -1.92 13.74
N ASP A 30 19.97 -2.08 13.61
CA ASP A 30 20.69 -1.45 12.51
C ASP A 30 20.35 -2.15 11.20
N THR A 31 19.79 -1.38 10.28
CA THR A 31 19.22 -1.86 9.03
C THR A 31 19.98 -1.19 7.90
N ASP A 32 20.32 -1.92 6.84
CA ASP A 32 20.82 -1.30 5.62
C ASP A 32 19.69 -0.49 4.97
N LEU A 33 19.84 0.83 4.99
CA LEU A 33 18.89 1.80 4.44
C LEU A 33 19.45 2.50 3.19
N THR A 34 20.50 1.96 2.58
CA THR A 34 21.18 2.57 1.42
C THR A 34 20.20 2.90 0.31
N GLU A 35 19.33 1.97 -0.06
CA GLU A 35 18.33 2.18 -1.11
C GLU A 35 17.28 3.25 -0.73
N ILE A 36 16.78 3.22 0.52
CA ILE A 36 15.79 4.20 0.99
C ILE A 36 16.39 5.61 0.98
N ASN A 37 17.63 5.76 1.43
CA ASN A 37 18.33 7.04 1.43
C ASN A 37 18.63 7.51 0.00
N TYR A 38 19.03 6.60 -0.90
CA TYR A 38 19.18 6.93 -2.31
C TYR A 38 17.88 7.46 -2.93
N ILE A 39 16.73 6.80 -2.69
CA ILE A 39 15.43 7.28 -3.17
C ILE A 39 15.12 8.67 -2.59
N LYS A 40 15.36 8.87 -1.30
CA LYS A 40 15.16 10.16 -0.62
C LYS A 40 15.99 11.26 -1.26
N ASP A 41 17.26 11.00 -1.54
CA ASP A 41 18.19 11.98 -2.13
C ASP A 41 17.86 12.26 -3.60
N MET A 42 17.21 11.33 -4.29
CA MET A 42 16.74 11.53 -5.66
C MET A 42 15.44 12.32 -5.73
N TYR A 43 14.66 12.36 -4.66
CA TYR A 43 13.37 13.06 -4.60
C TYR A 43 13.56 14.57 -4.58
N ILE A 44 12.80 15.24 -5.43
CA ILE A 44 12.68 16.69 -5.49
C ILE A 44 11.18 16.96 -5.66
N GLU A 45 10.67 17.97 -4.97
CA GLU A 45 9.29 18.41 -5.17
C GLU A 45 9.21 19.28 -6.43
N TYR A 46 8.30 18.91 -7.32
CA TYR A 46 8.01 19.61 -8.57
C TYR A 46 6.59 20.16 -8.54
N THR A 47 6.42 21.31 -9.18
CA THR A 47 5.11 21.93 -9.39
C THR A 47 4.72 21.78 -10.87
N PRO A 48 3.70 20.96 -11.20
CA PRO A 48 3.26 20.81 -12.57
C PRO A 48 2.43 22.01 -13.03
N ASN A 49 2.43 22.27 -14.33
CA ASN A 49 1.36 23.02 -14.96
C ASN A 49 0.16 22.09 -15.12
N TYR A 50 -1.02 22.55 -14.71
CA TYR A 50 -2.25 21.78 -14.82
C TYR A 50 -3.44 22.65 -15.19
N THR A 51 -4.45 22.03 -15.77
CA THR A 51 -5.76 22.64 -16.03
C THR A 51 -6.83 21.99 -15.15
N ILE A 52 -7.85 22.76 -14.79
CA ILE A 52 -9.05 22.24 -14.13
C ILE A 52 -10.13 22.13 -15.20
N ILE A 53 -10.73 20.94 -15.30
CA ILE A 53 -11.79 20.62 -16.24
C ILE A 53 -13.06 20.34 -15.42
N GLU A 54 -14.13 21.06 -15.73
CA GLU A 54 -15.46 20.92 -15.11
C GLU A 54 -16.51 20.41 -16.12
N ASP A 55 -16.09 20.09 -17.34
CA ASP A 55 -16.96 19.49 -18.36
C ASP A 55 -17.41 18.10 -17.90
N SER A 56 -18.70 17.99 -17.57
CA SER A 56 -19.28 16.76 -17.02
C SER A 56 -19.18 15.57 -17.98
N MET A 57 -19.17 15.78 -19.30
CA MET A 57 -19.01 14.70 -20.26
C MET A 57 -17.59 14.15 -20.22
N ILE A 58 -16.58 15.03 -20.18
CA ILE A 58 -15.17 14.62 -20.06
C ILE A 58 -14.93 13.90 -18.73
N VAL A 59 -15.37 14.49 -17.62
CA VAL A 59 -15.19 13.92 -16.27
C VAL A 59 -15.85 12.54 -16.17
N ASN A 60 -17.09 12.41 -16.66
CA ASN A 60 -17.79 11.12 -16.67
C ASN A 60 -17.10 10.08 -17.55
N ASN A 61 -16.52 10.48 -18.68
CA ASN A 61 -15.78 9.55 -19.54
C ASN A 61 -14.52 9.02 -18.85
N ILE A 62 -13.76 9.89 -18.18
CA ILE A 62 -12.58 9.48 -17.40
C ILE A 62 -13.00 8.61 -16.19
N ALA A 63 -14.06 8.98 -15.48
CA ALA A 63 -14.58 8.18 -14.37
C ALA A 63 -15.04 6.78 -14.82
N LYS A 64 -15.65 6.65 -16.00
CA LYS A 64 -16.03 5.35 -16.58
C LYS A 64 -14.83 4.46 -16.87
N MET A 65 -13.65 5.02 -17.16
CA MET A 65 -12.43 4.21 -17.33
C MET A 65 -12.01 3.49 -16.04
N LEU A 66 -12.42 4.00 -14.86
CA LEU A 66 -12.19 3.36 -13.56
C LEU A 66 -13.24 2.29 -13.22
N ILE A 67 -14.32 2.18 -13.99
CA ILE A 67 -15.43 1.24 -13.75
C ILE A 67 -15.21 -0.01 -14.60
N HIS A 68 -14.55 -1.02 -14.04
CA HIS A 68 -14.54 -2.36 -14.62
C HIS A 68 -15.86 -3.10 -14.36
N LYS A 69 -16.17 -4.12 -15.18
CA LYS A 69 -17.37 -4.95 -15.06
C LYS A 69 -17.58 -5.52 -13.65
N ASN A 70 -16.47 -5.84 -12.98
CA ASN A 70 -16.43 -6.42 -11.63
C ASN A 70 -16.25 -5.37 -10.51
N SER A 71 -16.35 -4.07 -10.83
CA SER A 71 -16.32 -3.02 -9.79
C SER A 71 -17.55 -3.13 -8.91
N PHE A 72 -17.32 -3.09 -7.60
CA PHE A 72 -18.39 -3.09 -6.61
C PHE A 72 -19.22 -1.80 -6.69
N GLN A 73 -20.49 -1.90 -6.29
CA GLN A 73 -21.47 -0.83 -6.47
C GLN A 73 -21.05 0.48 -5.80
N GLU A 74 -20.51 0.42 -4.58
CA GLU A 74 -20.05 1.61 -3.85
C GLU A 74 -18.95 2.37 -4.61
N LYS A 75 -18.02 1.68 -5.31
CA LYS A 75 -17.01 2.34 -6.17
C LYS A 75 -17.69 3.11 -7.29
N LYS A 76 -18.69 2.51 -7.95
CA LYS A 76 -19.44 3.15 -9.04
C LYS A 76 -20.19 4.38 -8.52
N ASP A 77 -20.86 4.25 -7.38
CA ASP A 77 -21.62 5.34 -6.77
C ASP A 77 -20.72 6.50 -6.37
N GLU A 78 -19.52 6.23 -5.84
CA GLU A 78 -18.54 7.28 -5.53
C GLU A 78 -17.97 7.96 -6.78
N LEU A 79 -17.66 7.18 -7.83
CA LEU A 79 -17.13 7.74 -9.08
C LEU A 79 -18.14 8.61 -9.82
N ASN A 80 -19.43 8.26 -9.76
CA ASN A 80 -20.50 9.05 -10.38
C ASN A 80 -20.72 10.42 -9.71
N LYS A 81 -20.18 10.63 -8.49
CA LYS A 81 -20.21 11.92 -7.78
C LYS A 81 -19.05 12.83 -8.17
N MET A 82 -18.07 12.35 -8.94
CA MET A 82 -16.93 13.14 -9.35
C MET A 82 -17.35 14.12 -10.46
N GLN A 83 -17.01 15.39 -10.29
CA GLN A 83 -17.49 16.47 -11.17
C GLN A 83 -16.36 17.36 -11.68
N LYS A 84 -15.17 17.27 -11.08
CA LYS A 84 -14.00 18.06 -11.46
C LYS A 84 -12.79 17.16 -11.69
N LEU A 85 -11.92 17.62 -12.58
CA LEU A 85 -10.71 16.92 -12.99
C LEU A 85 -9.52 17.89 -13.03
N VAL A 86 -8.43 17.54 -12.36
CA VAL A 86 -7.11 18.15 -12.63
C VAL A 86 -6.44 17.33 -13.74
N ASN A 87 -6.05 18.01 -14.82
CA ASN A 87 -5.30 17.40 -15.92
C ASN A 87 -3.88 17.97 -15.99
N ILE A 88 -2.89 17.09 -15.86
CA ILE A 88 -1.47 17.38 -16.11
C ILE A 88 -1.08 16.61 -17.37
N LYS A 89 -0.53 17.30 -18.37
CA LYS A 89 -0.14 16.68 -19.63
C LYS A 89 1.24 17.12 -20.08
N GLU A 90 2.11 16.14 -20.29
CA GLU A 90 3.45 16.26 -20.86
C GLU A 90 3.64 15.19 -21.96
N ASN A 91 4.74 15.26 -22.72
CA ASN A 91 5.00 14.36 -23.84
C ASN A 91 4.87 12.86 -23.49
N ASN A 92 5.30 12.46 -22.28
CA ASN A 92 5.29 11.05 -21.83
C ASN A 92 4.40 10.80 -20.61
N LEU A 93 3.66 11.81 -20.15
CA LEU A 93 2.94 11.72 -18.88
C LEU A 93 1.58 12.41 -19.01
N GLU A 94 0.52 11.67 -18.69
CA GLU A 94 -0.81 12.23 -18.48
C GLU A 94 -1.32 11.82 -17.09
N ILE A 95 -1.69 12.78 -16.26
CA ILE A 95 -2.28 12.55 -14.94
C ILE A 95 -3.65 13.20 -14.90
N ASN A 96 -4.65 12.41 -14.57
CA ASN A 96 -6.03 12.81 -14.43
C ASN A 96 -6.46 12.59 -12.97
N ILE A 97 -6.65 13.65 -12.19
CA ILE A 97 -7.08 13.56 -10.79
C ILE A 97 -8.54 14.00 -10.65
N LEU A 98 -9.43 13.05 -10.38
CA LEU A 98 -10.86 13.26 -10.18
C LEU A 98 -11.16 13.59 -8.71
N TYR A 99 -12.01 14.60 -8.51
CA TYR A 99 -12.47 15.03 -7.19
C TYR A 99 -13.92 15.60 -7.22
N TYR A 100 -14.53 15.73 -6.04
CA TYR A 100 -15.92 16.20 -5.88
C TYR A 100 -16.03 17.72 -6.10
N GLU A 101 -17.17 18.21 -6.60
CA GLU A 101 -17.41 19.64 -6.90
C GLU A 101 -17.17 20.57 -5.71
N ASP A 102 -17.71 20.19 -4.55
CA ASP A 102 -17.63 20.95 -3.30
C ASP A 102 -16.27 20.79 -2.58
N SER A 103 -15.35 20.00 -3.14
CA SER A 103 -14.05 19.75 -2.52
C SER A 103 -12.95 20.59 -3.15
N TYR A 104 -12.15 21.24 -2.31
CA TYR A 104 -10.88 21.81 -2.73
C TYR A 104 -9.84 20.70 -2.83
N ILE A 105 -9.19 20.57 -3.99
CA ILE A 105 -8.01 19.73 -4.13
C ILE A 105 -6.77 20.49 -3.65
N ASP A 106 -6.07 19.92 -2.67
CA ASP A 106 -4.85 20.52 -2.16
C ASP A 106 -3.75 20.52 -3.24
N LYS A 107 -3.21 21.70 -3.55
CA LYS A 107 -2.07 21.87 -4.46
C LYS A 107 -0.85 21.05 -4.01
N ASN A 108 -0.63 20.91 -2.71
CA ASN A 108 0.48 20.10 -2.19
C ASN A 108 0.30 18.63 -2.55
N LEU A 109 -0.93 18.11 -2.55
CA LEU A 109 -1.21 16.74 -2.97
C LEU A 109 -0.91 16.56 -4.47
N ILE A 110 -1.31 17.52 -5.31
CA ILE A 110 -1.02 17.51 -6.75
C ILE A 110 0.50 17.47 -6.98
N ASN A 111 1.25 18.36 -6.31
CA ASN A 111 2.70 18.41 -6.39
C ASN A 111 3.34 17.08 -5.95
N LYS A 112 2.89 16.50 -4.83
CA LYS A 112 3.40 15.21 -4.33
C LYS A 112 3.18 14.09 -5.35
N ILE A 113 1.95 13.93 -5.87
CA ILE A 113 1.60 12.91 -6.88
C ILE A 113 2.50 13.05 -8.11
N TYR A 114 2.61 14.26 -8.65
CA TYR A 114 3.46 14.53 -9.80
C TYR A 114 4.93 14.23 -9.51
N SER A 115 5.45 14.70 -8.37
CA SER A 115 6.85 14.49 -7.96
C SER A 115 7.21 13.03 -7.76
N ILE A 116 6.29 12.21 -7.24
CA ILE A 116 6.45 10.76 -7.12
C ILE A 116 6.67 10.13 -8.51
N ILE A 117 5.87 10.50 -9.50
CA ILE A 117 6.03 9.96 -10.85
C ILE A 117 7.36 10.42 -11.46
N LYS A 118 7.75 11.67 -11.23
CA LYS A 118 9.05 12.20 -11.71
C LYS A 118 10.26 11.53 -11.04
N VAL A 119 10.20 11.15 -9.77
CA VAL A 119 11.30 10.39 -9.14
C VAL A 119 11.40 8.99 -9.74
N PHE A 120 10.28 8.33 -10.07
CA PHE A 120 10.31 7.05 -10.78
C PHE A 120 10.93 7.17 -12.18
N TYR A 121 10.62 8.24 -12.92
CA TYR A 121 11.28 8.54 -14.20
C TYR A 121 12.79 8.71 -14.06
N LYS A 122 13.22 9.43 -13.01
CA LYS A 122 14.64 9.70 -12.76
C LYS A 122 15.39 8.42 -12.42
N ILE A 123 14.81 7.53 -11.61
CA ILE A 123 15.47 6.31 -11.14
C ILE A 123 15.39 5.18 -12.18
N ASN A 124 14.24 4.99 -12.82
CA ASN A 124 13.94 3.80 -13.62
C ASN A 124 13.82 4.07 -15.14
N GLY A 125 14.01 5.32 -15.56
CA GLY A 125 13.91 5.76 -16.94
C GLY A 125 12.51 6.21 -17.35
N LEU A 126 12.44 6.96 -18.45
CA LEU A 126 11.19 7.52 -18.97
C LEU A 126 10.34 6.44 -19.65
N LYS A 127 9.05 6.41 -19.31
CA LYS A 127 8.03 5.59 -19.98
C LYS A 127 6.73 6.36 -20.13
N LYS A 128 5.99 6.10 -21.22
CA LYS A 128 4.69 6.74 -21.47
C LYS A 128 3.64 6.20 -20.52
N ILE A 129 3.13 7.04 -19.62
CA ILE A 129 2.21 6.62 -18.57
C ILE A 129 0.94 7.47 -18.57
N LEU A 130 -0.19 6.81 -18.39
CA LEU A 130 -1.48 7.44 -18.08
C LEU A 130 -1.82 7.08 -16.64
N PHE A 131 -2.01 8.09 -15.82
CA PHE A 131 -2.45 7.96 -14.44
C PHE A 131 -3.86 8.53 -14.30
N ILE A 132 -4.77 7.75 -13.70
CA ILE A 132 -6.10 8.21 -13.33
C ILE A 132 -6.28 7.98 -11.84
N VAL A 133 -6.40 9.06 -11.09
CA VAL A 133 -6.52 9.06 -9.63
C VAL A 133 -7.88 9.64 -9.26
N ALA A 134 -8.80 8.81 -8.79
CA ALA A 134 -10.03 9.25 -8.15
C ALA A 134 -9.86 9.32 -6.64
N LEU A 135 -10.00 10.52 -6.09
CA LEU A 135 -9.88 10.78 -4.66
C LEU A 135 -11.19 10.42 -3.91
N CYS A 136 -11.66 9.19 -4.06
CA CYS A 136 -12.88 8.73 -3.40
C CYS A 136 -12.68 8.57 -1.89
N ASN A 137 -13.74 8.82 -1.12
CA ASN A 137 -13.76 8.66 0.34
C ASN A 137 -13.94 7.21 0.83
N LEU A 138 -13.71 6.23 -0.05
CA LEU A 138 -13.78 4.80 0.29
C LEU A 138 -12.69 4.45 1.31
N LYS A 139 -13.07 3.67 2.34
CA LYS A 139 -12.19 3.29 3.46
C LYS A 139 -11.87 1.80 3.47
N ARG A 140 -10.67 1.47 3.96
CA ARG A 140 -10.22 0.09 4.20
C ARG A 140 -10.71 -0.37 5.57
N VAL A 141 -11.85 -1.05 5.62
CA VAL A 141 -12.45 -1.53 6.88
C VAL A 141 -12.68 -3.03 6.83
N ILE A 142 -12.40 -3.73 7.93
CA ILE A 142 -12.83 -5.11 8.13
C ILE A 142 -14.33 -5.10 8.43
N SER A 143 -15.14 -5.39 7.42
CA SER A 143 -16.61 -5.39 7.51
C SER A 143 -17.25 -6.78 7.34
N SER A 144 -16.46 -7.77 6.94
CA SER A 144 -16.91 -9.13 6.60
C SER A 144 -16.06 -10.19 7.28
N GLU A 145 -16.59 -11.42 7.36
CA GLU A 145 -15.84 -12.57 7.89
C GLU A 145 -14.63 -12.90 7.01
N ILE A 146 -14.78 -12.84 5.68
CA ILE A 146 -13.69 -13.02 4.72
C ILE A 146 -13.22 -11.65 4.23
N ILE A 147 -11.94 -11.35 4.42
CA ILE A 147 -11.32 -10.11 3.91
C ILE A 147 -11.09 -10.28 2.40
N GLY A 148 -11.69 -9.38 1.61
CA GLY A 148 -11.63 -9.38 0.15
C GLY A 148 -11.04 -8.10 -0.45
N LYS A 149 -11.04 -8.01 -1.78
CA LYS A 149 -10.46 -6.88 -2.54
C LYS A 149 -10.98 -5.52 -2.07
N ASN A 150 -12.26 -5.42 -1.71
CA ASN A 150 -12.87 -4.19 -1.21
C ASN A 150 -12.27 -3.74 0.14
N ASN A 151 -11.67 -4.64 0.91
CA ASN A 151 -11.06 -4.29 2.19
C ASN A 151 -9.60 -3.84 2.02
N VAL A 152 -8.90 -4.27 0.95
CA VAL A 152 -7.43 -4.13 0.83
C VAL A 152 -6.92 -3.44 -0.42
N ASN A 153 -7.62 -3.47 -1.56
CA ASN A 153 -7.12 -2.87 -2.80
C ASN A 153 -7.46 -1.38 -2.86
N GLY A 154 -6.50 -0.54 -3.25
CA GLY A 154 -6.71 0.91 -3.44
C GLY A 154 -6.51 1.39 -4.87
N GLY A 155 -5.91 0.55 -5.71
CA GLY A 155 -5.63 0.80 -7.11
C GLY A 155 -5.59 -0.50 -7.90
N GLU A 156 -5.34 -0.35 -9.19
CA GLU A 156 -5.06 -1.40 -10.16
C GLU A 156 -4.30 -0.82 -11.36
N ASP A 157 -3.41 -1.59 -11.97
CA ASP A 157 -2.78 -1.27 -13.26
C ASP A 157 -3.36 -2.15 -14.38
N ASN A 158 -3.45 -1.59 -15.58
CA ASN A 158 -3.76 -2.37 -16.78
C ASN A 158 -3.08 -1.77 -18.01
N LEU A 159 -3.34 -2.33 -19.19
CA LEU A 159 -2.72 -1.90 -20.46
C LEU A 159 -2.94 -0.42 -20.80
N LEU A 160 -4.01 0.19 -20.28
CA LEU A 160 -4.36 1.58 -20.56
C LEU A 160 -3.70 2.56 -19.60
N GLY A 161 -3.33 2.13 -18.39
CA GLY A 161 -2.73 3.02 -17.39
C GLY A 161 -2.83 2.49 -15.96
N ILE A 162 -2.58 3.38 -15.02
CA ILE A 162 -2.68 3.15 -13.58
C ILE A 162 -3.92 3.85 -13.04
N TYR A 163 -4.67 3.15 -12.22
CA TYR A 163 -5.96 3.56 -11.71
C TYR A 163 -5.98 3.51 -10.19
N ILE A 164 -6.30 4.62 -9.54
CA ILE A 164 -6.39 4.72 -8.08
C ILE A 164 -7.75 5.26 -7.72
N TYR A 165 -8.39 4.69 -6.72
CA TYR A 165 -9.79 5.02 -6.39
C TYR A 165 -10.03 5.19 -4.89
N ARG A 166 -8.96 5.34 -4.09
CA ARG A 166 -9.06 5.69 -2.67
C ARG A 166 -8.16 6.87 -2.38
N LYS A 167 -8.72 7.86 -1.68
CA LYS A 167 -7.95 8.98 -1.14
C LYS A 167 -7.02 8.53 0.00
N GLU A 168 -7.47 7.58 0.81
CA GLU A 168 -6.65 6.96 1.86
C GLU A 168 -5.45 6.24 1.22
N GLU A 169 -4.25 6.47 1.76
CA GLU A 169 -2.97 5.94 1.28
C GLU A 169 -2.65 6.21 -0.20
N VAL A 170 -3.23 7.24 -0.82
CA VAL A 170 -3.10 7.50 -2.27
C VAL A 170 -1.63 7.51 -2.74
N LEU A 171 -0.72 8.13 -1.98
CA LEU A 171 0.70 8.21 -2.34
C LEU A 171 1.37 6.83 -2.33
N LYS A 172 1.03 5.98 -1.36
CA LYS A 172 1.55 4.61 -1.29
C LYS A 172 1.00 3.75 -2.42
N VAL A 173 -0.30 3.87 -2.71
CA VAL A 173 -0.91 3.17 -3.84
C VAL A 173 -0.21 3.56 -5.15
N ILE A 174 0.10 4.85 -5.36
CA ILE A 174 0.89 5.29 -6.53
C ILE A 174 2.23 4.54 -6.62
N PHE A 175 2.98 4.42 -5.51
CA PHE A 175 4.22 3.65 -5.53
C PHE A 175 4.00 2.19 -5.91
N HIS A 176 3.00 1.54 -5.33
CA HIS A 176 2.66 0.14 -5.60
C HIS A 176 2.37 -0.07 -7.09
N GLU A 177 1.50 0.73 -7.69
CA GLU A 177 1.16 0.57 -9.11
C GLU A 177 2.34 0.93 -10.03
N LEU A 178 3.17 1.90 -9.64
CA LEU A 178 4.41 2.21 -10.37
C LEU A 178 5.40 1.04 -10.33
N ILE A 179 5.49 0.30 -9.23
CA ILE A 179 6.35 -0.88 -9.11
C ILE A 179 5.94 -1.97 -10.11
N HIS A 180 4.63 -2.26 -10.22
CA HIS A 180 4.11 -3.16 -11.26
C HIS A 180 4.42 -2.65 -12.67
N TYR A 181 4.12 -1.38 -12.94
CA TYR A 181 4.33 -0.77 -14.25
C TYR A 181 5.81 -0.77 -14.69
N TYR A 182 6.74 -0.60 -13.74
CA TYR A 182 8.18 -0.72 -14.00
C TYR A 182 8.72 -2.14 -13.94
N LYS A 183 7.89 -3.14 -13.59
CA LYS A 183 8.26 -4.56 -13.42
C LYS A 183 9.33 -4.78 -12.36
N LEU A 184 9.18 -4.08 -11.24
CA LEU A 184 10.06 -4.22 -10.08
C LEU A 184 9.54 -5.27 -9.07
N ASP A 185 8.38 -5.88 -9.37
CA ASP A 185 7.54 -6.72 -8.51
C ASP A 185 7.98 -8.20 -8.38
N HIS A 186 9.06 -8.63 -9.03
CA HIS A 186 9.64 -9.99 -8.96
C HIS A 186 8.64 -11.16 -8.92
N LYS A 187 7.93 -11.35 -10.03
CA LYS A 187 6.89 -12.39 -10.21
C LYS A 187 7.39 -13.82 -10.01
N GLU A 188 8.71 -14.05 -10.06
CA GLU A 188 9.33 -15.35 -9.81
C GLU A 188 9.04 -15.88 -8.39
N LEU A 189 8.66 -15.02 -7.44
CA LEU A 189 8.25 -15.45 -6.09
C LEU A 189 7.03 -16.37 -6.10
N ASP A 190 6.16 -16.26 -7.11
CA ASP A 190 4.97 -17.10 -7.23
C ASP A 190 5.29 -18.58 -7.50
N ASN A 191 6.52 -18.89 -7.89
CA ASN A 191 7.00 -20.28 -7.98
C ASN A 191 6.91 -21.02 -6.63
N HIS A 192 6.87 -20.29 -5.51
CA HIS A 192 6.75 -20.85 -4.16
C HIS A 192 5.29 -20.92 -3.66
N GLN A 193 4.33 -20.38 -4.42
CA GLN A 193 2.96 -20.18 -3.96
C GLN A 193 2.26 -21.44 -3.49
N SER A 194 2.24 -22.49 -4.32
CA SER A 194 1.57 -23.74 -3.99
C SER A 194 2.09 -24.37 -2.69
N LYS A 195 3.42 -24.28 -2.46
CA LYS A 195 4.07 -24.79 -1.24
C LYS A 195 3.68 -23.96 -0.03
N ILE A 196 3.71 -22.62 -0.14
CA ILE A 196 3.34 -21.71 0.96
C ILE A 196 1.87 -21.89 1.32
N TYR A 197 0.97 -21.85 0.33
CA TYR A 197 -0.47 -21.95 0.58
C TYR A 197 -0.87 -23.28 1.21
N LYS A 198 -0.27 -24.39 0.74
CA LYS A 198 -0.48 -25.71 1.35
C LYS A 198 0.02 -25.75 2.79
N LYS A 199 1.17 -25.15 3.08
CA LYS A 199 1.80 -25.17 4.41
C LYS A 199 1.02 -24.33 5.42
N PHE A 200 0.57 -23.14 5.03
CA PHE A 200 -0.14 -22.20 5.89
C PHE A 200 -1.68 -22.26 5.72
N LYS A 201 -2.20 -23.35 5.12
CA LYS A 201 -3.64 -23.61 4.97
C LYS A 201 -4.41 -22.41 4.39
N ILE A 202 -3.81 -21.72 3.42
CA ILE A 202 -4.44 -20.58 2.72
C ILE A 202 -5.43 -21.13 1.70
N ILE A 203 -6.68 -20.70 1.81
CA ILE A 203 -7.78 -21.16 0.96
C ILE A 203 -8.41 -19.97 0.26
N HIS A 204 -8.61 -20.13 -1.05
CA HIS A 204 -9.38 -19.20 -1.86
C HIS A 204 -10.67 -19.89 -2.30
N PRO A 205 -11.85 -19.32 -2.02
CA PRO A 205 -13.13 -19.80 -2.53
C PRO A 205 -13.14 -19.98 -4.06
N GLU A 206 -13.86 -20.99 -4.55
CA GLU A 206 -13.91 -21.36 -5.97
C GLU A 206 -14.45 -20.24 -6.88
N SER A 207 -15.25 -19.33 -6.34
CA SER A 207 -15.70 -18.12 -7.06
C SER A 207 -14.57 -17.14 -7.40
N PHE A 208 -13.33 -17.44 -6.97
CA PHE A 208 -12.15 -16.59 -7.10
C PHE A 208 -11.04 -17.24 -7.95
N LEU A 209 -11.38 -18.20 -8.81
CA LEU A 209 -10.44 -18.98 -9.63
C LEU A 209 -9.71 -18.22 -10.75
N GLU A 210 -9.85 -16.89 -10.86
CA GLU A 210 -8.97 -16.12 -11.73
C GLU A 210 -7.53 -16.17 -11.17
N GLU A 211 -6.62 -16.80 -11.93
CA GLU A 211 -5.20 -17.03 -11.59
C GLU A 211 -4.46 -15.75 -11.16
N THR A 212 -4.92 -14.59 -11.62
CA THR A 212 -4.34 -13.27 -11.29
C THR A 212 -4.52 -12.86 -9.83
N ASN A 213 -5.42 -13.49 -9.08
CA ASN A 213 -5.75 -13.06 -7.72
C ASN A 213 -5.04 -13.87 -6.61
N LYS A 214 -4.07 -14.70 -6.99
CA LYS A 214 -3.27 -15.50 -6.06
C LYS A 214 -1.81 -15.23 -6.40
N SER A 215 -1.24 -14.22 -5.77
CA SER A 215 0.14 -13.81 -5.98
C SER A 215 0.82 -13.53 -4.65
N ILE A 216 1.98 -14.18 -4.47
CA ILE A 216 2.91 -13.93 -3.38
C ILE A 216 3.83 -12.76 -3.73
N HIS A 217 4.11 -12.54 -5.02
CA HIS A 217 4.93 -11.42 -5.45
C HIS A 217 4.35 -10.06 -5.01
N GLU A 218 3.04 -9.96 -4.82
CA GLU A 218 2.35 -8.82 -4.21
C GLU A 218 2.95 -8.36 -2.86
N SER A 219 3.44 -9.31 -2.05
CA SER A 219 4.11 -9.01 -0.78
C SER A 219 5.41 -8.22 -0.99
N TYR A 220 6.12 -8.53 -2.07
CA TYR A 220 7.35 -7.87 -2.44
C TYR A 220 7.07 -6.52 -3.11
N THR A 221 6.02 -6.43 -3.95
CA THR A 221 5.52 -5.14 -4.47
C THR A 221 5.22 -4.17 -3.33
N GLU A 222 4.44 -4.59 -2.34
CA GLU A 222 4.12 -3.76 -1.17
C GLU A 222 5.36 -3.42 -0.35
N TYR A 223 6.31 -4.35 -0.21
CA TYR A 223 7.56 -4.10 0.49
C TYR A 223 8.41 -3.02 -0.20
N ILE A 224 8.58 -3.06 -1.53
CA ILE A 224 9.29 -1.99 -2.25
C ILE A 224 8.50 -0.68 -2.16
N ALA A 225 7.17 -0.73 -2.31
CA ALA A 225 6.32 0.46 -2.23
C ALA A 225 6.51 1.18 -0.90
N LEU A 226 6.62 0.39 0.19
CA LEU A 226 6.89 0.88 1.52
C LEU A 226 8.28 1.53 1.65
N LYS A 227 9.32 1.00 0.99
CA LYS A 227 10.66 1.63 0.98
C LYS A 227 10.62 3.02 0.33
N TYR A 228 9.97 3.15 -0.83
CA TYR A 228 9.76 4.45 -1.47
C TYR A 228 8.95 5.39 -0.57
N HIS A 229 7.87 4.88 0.02
CA HIS A 229 7.04 5.65 0.93
C HIS A 229 7.84 6.18 2.14
N ILE A 230 8.61 5.32 2.80
CA ILE A 230 9.50 5.71 3.92
C ILE A 230 10.48 6.81 3.50
N ALA A 231 11.09 6.68 2.31
CA ALA A 231 12.01 7.68 1.78
C ALA A 231 11.32 9.05 1.64
N ILE A 232 10.08 9.08 1.12
CA ILE A 232 9.34 10.33 0.91
C ILE A 232 8.85 10.91 2.24
N ILE A 233 8.36 10.10 3.18
CA ILE A 233 8.02 10.60 4.52
C ILE A 233 9.25 11.19 5.21
N SER A 234 10.42 10.54 5.07
CA SER A 234 11.70 11.00 5.60
C SER A 234 12.15 12.33 5.00
N TYR A 235 11.88 12.55 3.71
CA TYR A 235 12.12 13.83 3.04
C TYR A 235 11.24 14.94 3.63
N TYR A 236 9.92 14.78 3.65
CA TYR A 236 9.00 15.84 4.07
C TYR A 236 9.07 16.17 5.56
N THR A 237 9.27 15.16 6.40
CA THR A 237 9.24 15.34 7.86
C THR A 237 10.60 15.71 8.45
N GLY A 238 11.69 15.50 7.69
CA GLY A 238 13.06 15.57 8.20
C GLY A 238 13.40 14.48 9.23
N VAL A 239 12.47 13.58 9.56
CA VAL A 239 12.73 12.45 10.46
C VAL A 239 13.61 11.42 9.75
N SER A 240 14.56 10.82 10.46
CA SER A 240 15.44 9.83 9.83
C SER A 240 14.66 8.64 9.26
N SER A 241 15.09 8.16 8.10
CA SER A 241 14.52 6.98 7.44
C SER A 241 14.53 5.74 8.36
N LYS A 242 15.55 5.63 9.21
CA LYS A 242 15.70 4.54 10.20
C LYS A 242 14.55 4.53 11.20
N ILE A 243 14.19 5.70 11.72
CA ILE A 243 13.09 5.84 12.68
C ILE A 243 11.77 5.50 11.99
N ILE A 244 11.49 6.08 10.82
CA ILE A 244 10.23 5.83 10.08
C ILE A 244 10.10 4.34 9.71
N TYR A 245 11.18 3.73 9.22
CA TYR A 245 11.22 2.30 8.92
C TYR A 245 10.90 1.44 10.14
N HIS A 246 11.46 1.80 11.30
CA HIS A 246 11.16 1.09 12.54
C HIS A 246 9.68 1.23 12.95
N TYR A 247 9.10 2.42 12.84
CA TYR A 247 7.66 2.62 13.06
C TYR A 247 6.79 1.79 12.10
N GLU A 248 7.14 1.73 10.82
CA GLU A 248 6.41 0.91 9.83
C GLU A 248 6.53 -0.60 10.11
N LYS A 249 7.66 -1.06 10.68
CA LYS A 249 7.81 -2.44 11.19
C LYS A 249 6.79 -2.76 12.28
N ILE A 250 6.68 -1.89 13.28
CA ILE A 250 5.75 -2.10 14.40
C ILE A 250 4.30 -1.95 13.94
N TRP A 251 4.02 -1.03 13.03
CA TRP A 251 2.71 -0.91 12.41
C TRP A 251 2.32 -2.17 11.64
N SER A 252 3.24 -2.73 10.84
CA SER A 252 3.01 -3.97 10.12
C SER A 252 2.76 -5.16 11.07
N LEU A 253 3.46 -5.24 12.21
CA LEU A 253 3.17 -6.21 13.27
C LEU A 253 1.73 -6.06 13.78
N TYR A 254 1.31 -4.82 14.08
CA TYR A 254 -0.05 -4.55 14.55
C TYR A 254 -1.12 -4.98 13.53
N GLN A 255 -0.89 -4.73 12.23
CA GLN A 255 -1.79 -5.20 11.16
C GLN A 255 -1.85 -6.74 11.09
N VAL A 256 -0.71 -7.43 11.20
CA VAL A 256 -0.67 -8.90 11.22
C VAL A 256 -1.47 -9.46 12.41
N CYS A 257 -1.24 -8.97 13.62
CA CYS A 257 -1.97 -9.45 14.80
C CYS A 257 -3.48 -9.22 14.68
N LYS A 258 -3.89 -8.06 14.14
CA LYS A 258 -5.30 -7.74 13.87
C LYS A 258 -5.94 -8.73 12.89
N ILE A 259 -5.26 -9.03 11.78
CA ILE A 259 -5.74 -9.99 10.78
C ILE A 259 -5.87 -11.39 11.39
N LEU A 260 -4.84 -11.86 12.10
CA LEU A 260 -4.87 -13.18 12.74
C LEU A 260 -6.01 -13.28 13.77
N LYS A 261 -6.23 -12.22 14.57
CA LYS A 261 -7.34 -12.17 15.53
C LYS A 261 -8.70 -12.18 14.84
N HIS A 262 -8.85 -11.44 13.74
CA HIS A 262 -10.07 -11.46 12.92
C HIS A 262 -10.42 -12.87 12.46
N TYR A 263 -9.42 -13.64 12.02
CA TYR A 263 -9.55 -15.04 11.64
C TYR A 263 -9.59 -16.03 12.82
N LYS A 264 -9.83 -15.56 14.05
CA LYS A 264 -9.95 -16.40 15.27
C LYS A 264 -8.71 -17.29 15.51
N MET A 265 -7.54 -16.77 15.15
CA MET A 265 -6.25 -17.39 15.47
C MET A 265 -5.80 -16.95 16.86
N ASN A 266 -5.38 -17.90 17.69
CA ASN A 266 -4.88 -17.62 19.05
C ASN A 266 -3.38 -17.35 19.05
N ASN A 267 -2.67 -17.90 18.07
CA ASN A 267 -1.23 -17.76 17.88
C ASN A 267 -0.90 -17.99 16.41
N PHE A 268 0.31 -17.62 15.97
CA PHE A 268 0.73 -17.76 14.58
C PHE A 268 0.73 -19.22 14.07
N LYS A 269 1.01 -20.20 14.95
CA LYS A 269 1.03 -21.62 14.54
C LYS A 269 -0.36 -22.14 14.15
N ASP A 270 -1.42 -21.44 14.54
CA ASP A 270 -2.76 -21.80 14.08
C ASP A 270 -2.87 -21.76 12.55
N LEU A 271 -2.04 -20.97 11.84
CA LEU A 271 -1.99 -20.97 10.37
C LEU A 271 -1.57 -22.33 9.77
N TYR A 272 -0.87 -23.20 10.51
CA TYR A 272 -0.52 -24.53 9.99
C TYR A 272 -1.69 -25.53 10.08
N ILE A 273 -2.72 -25.20 10.86
CA ILE A 273 -3.76 -26.15 11.30
C ILE A 273 -5.15 -25.69 10.87
N LYS A 274 -5.46 -24.41 11.07
CA LYS A 274 -6.73 -23.79 10.74
C LYS A 274 -6.68 -23.18 9.35
N GLU A 275 -7.81 -23.24 8.65
CA GLU A 275 -7.95 -22.63 7.34
C GLU A 275 -7.92 -21.10 7.44
N PHE A 276 -7.14 -20.47 6.58
CA PHE A 276 -7.12 -19.03 6.39
C PHE A 276 -7.79 -18.73 5.06
N VAL A 277 -9.09 -18.40 5.11
CA VAL A 277 -9.90 -18.18 3.90
C VAL A 277 -9.81 -16.71 3.48
N GLU A 278 -9.30 -16.43 2.29
CA GLU A 278 -9.18 -15.07 1.77
C GLU A 278 -9.70 -14.92 0.33
N ASN A 279 -10.31 -13.76 0.05
CA ASN A 279 -10.80 -13.34 -1.27
C ASN A 279 -9.95 -12.19 -1.84
N SER A 280 -8.68 -12.12 -1.45
CA SER A 280 -7.69 -11.14 -1.92
C SER A 280 -6.29 -11.57 -1.48
N HIS A 281 -5.29 -10.67 -1.58
CA HIS A 281 -3.89 -10.91 -1.24
C HIS A 281 -3.57 -10.60 0.23
N VAL A 282 -4.46 -10.92 1.18
CA VAL A 282 -4.30 -10.50 2.60
C VAL A 282 -3.04 -11.11 3.20
N PHE A 283 -2.86 -12.42 3.00
CA PHE A 283 -1.69 -13.13 3.47
C PHE A 283 -0.39 -12.54 2.89
N SER A 284 -0.41 -12.19 1.60
CA SER A 284 0.72 -11.58 0.90
C SER A 284 1.01 -10.15 1.39
N TYR A 285 0.03 -9.25 1.31
CA TYR A 285 0.14 -7.82 1.62
C TYR A 285 0.47 -7.52 3.08
N TYR A 286 0.06 -8.37 4.00
CA TYR A 286 0.24 -8.09 5.42
C TYR A 286 1.21 -9.05 6.08
N ILE A 287 1.04 -10.37 5.90
CA ILE A 287 1.83 -11.36 6.63
C ILE A 287 3.20 -11.53 5.97
N ILE A 288 3.29 -11.91 4.70
CA ILE A 288 4.59 -12.10 4.03
C ILE A 288 5.36 -10.76 3.98
N LYS A 289 4.71 -9.66 3.62
CA LYS A 289 5.31 -8.31 3.65
C LYS A 289 5.93 -7.99 5.01
N PHE A 290 5.24 -8.28 6.11
CA PHE A 290 5.77 -8.04 7.46
C PHE A 290 7.08 -8.80 7.69
N TYR A 291 7.16 -10.06 7.27
CA TYR A 291 8.39 -10.84 7.38
C TYR A 291 9.53 -10.30 6.50
N LEU A 292 9.23 -9.85 5.27
CA LEU A 292 10.21 -9.20 4.40
C LEU A 292 10.77 -7.92 5.05
N LEU A 293 9.87 -7.09 5.60
CA LEU A 293 10.20 -5.86 6.29
C LEU A 293 10.97 -6.11 7.60
N TRP A 294 10.60 -7.14 8.37
CA TRP A 294 11.24 -7.39 9.65
C TRP A 294 12.70 -7.83 9.49
N ASN A 295 12.97 -8.66 8.48
CA ASN A 295 14.30 -9.19 8.17
C ASN A 295 15.11 -8.26 7.23
N ASN A 296 14.53 -7.15 6.75
CA ASN A 296 15.13 -6.24 5.76
C ASN A 296 15.74 -6.96 4.55
N ILE A 297 14.92 -7.77 3.88
CA ILE A 297 15.43 -8.66 2.85
C ILE A 297 15.57 -7.89 1.54
N ASN A 298 16.76 -7.87 0.96
CA ASN A 298 16.94 -7.54 -0.45
C ASN A 298 16.57 -8.75 -1.29
N TYR A 299 15.83 -8.55 -2.38
CA TYR A 299 15.42 -9.68 -3.19
C TYR A 299 16.61 -10.50 -3.70
N SER A 300 16.39 -11.80 -3.69
CA SER A 300 17.19 -12.77 -4.41
C SER A 300 16.23 -13.77 -5.05
N PRO A 301 16.45 -14.21 -6.30
CA PRO A 301 15.63 -15.26 -6.90
C PRO A 301 15.69 -16.59 -6.12
N ASN A 302 16.67 -16.74 -5.21
CA ASN A 302 16.84 -17.90 -4.35
C ASN A 302 16.31 -17.67 -2.91
N ILE A 303 15.50 -16.63 -2.69
CA ILE A 303 14.94 -16.33 -1.38
C ILE A 303 14.00 -17.46 -0.92
N ASP A 304 14.34 -18.09 0.19
CA ASP A 304 13.49 -19.12 0.81
C ASP A 304 12.44 -18.46 1.71
N ILE A 305 11.33 -18.04 1.10
CA ILE A 305 10.20 -17.41 1.80
C ILE A 305 9.65 -18.31 2.92
N ILE A 306 9.68 -19.63 2.75
CA ILE A 306 9.19 -20.55 3.79
C ILE A 306 10.09 -20.47 5.03
N LYS A 307 11.41 -20.52 4.84
CA LYS A 307 12.38 -20.37 5.94
C LYS A 307 12.23 -19.03 6.65
N ILE A 308 11.95 -17.96 5.90
CA ILE A 308 11.71 -16.62 6.44
C ILE A 308 10.44 -16.63 7.32
N LEU A 309 9.34 -17.19 6.83
CA LEU A 309 8.07 -17.31 7.55
C LEU A 309 8.14 -18.22 8.78
N GLU A 310 9.19 -19.03 8.89
CA GLU A 310 9.46 -19.91 10.03
C GLU A 310 10.45 -19.33 11.04
N ASN A 311 10.83 -18.05 10.90
CA ASN A 311 11.72 -17.41 11.85
C ASN A 311 11.08 -17.43 13.28
N PRO A 312 11.67 -18.16 14.25
CA PRO A 312 11.07 -18.36 15.56
C PRO A 312 10.99 -17.07 16.39
N GLU A 313 11.91 -16.13 16.17
CA GLU A 313 11.90 -14.83 16.85
C GLU A 313 10.71 -13.99 16.39
N ILE A 314 10.46 -13.92 15.08
CA ILE A 314 9.32 -13.18 14.52
C ILE A 314 8.00 -13.81 14.97
N ILE A 315 7.90 -15.14 14.94
CA ILE A 315 6.72 -15.87 15.43
C ILE A 315 6.45 -15.55 16.90
N LYS A 316 7.50 -15.55 17.73
CA LYS A 316 7.41 -15.18 19.15
C LYS A 316 6.87 -13.76 19.31
N ILE A 317 7.42 -12.80 18.56
CA ILE A 317 6.97 -11.39 18.56
C ILE A 317 5.50 -11.29 18.16
N ILE A 318 5.05 -11.97 17.11
CA ILE A 318 3.62 -11.97 16.73
C ILE A 318 2.76 -12.45 17.90
N ASN A 319 3.11 -13.59 18.49
CA ASN A 319 2.33 -14.21 19.57
C ASN A 319 2.23 -13.32 20.82
N GLU A 320 3.32 -12.64 21.20
CA GLU A 320 3.36 -11.74 22.35
C GLU A 320 2.44 -10.51 22.20
N ASN A 321 2.02 -10.17 20.96
CA ASN A 321 1.21 -8.98 20.67
C ASN A 321 -0.22 -9.30 20.21
N MET A 322 -0.60 -10.58 20.13
CA MET A 322 -1.96 -11.00 19.75
C MET A 322 -3.06 -10.48 20.68
N MET A 323 -2.71 -10.13 21.93
CA MET A 323 -3.66 -9.68 22.96
C MET A 323 -3.97 -8.18 22.92
N LEU A 324 -3.33 -7.40 22.04
CA LEU A 324 -3.60 -5.97 21.93
C LEU A 324 -5.08 -5.73 21.51
N ASN A 325 -5.62 -4.57 21.90
CA ASN A 325 -6.92 -4.12 21.41
C ASN A 325 -6.70 -3.45 20.05
N PHE A 326 -7.46 -3.90 19.04
CA PHE A 326 -7.30 -3.48 17.66
C PHE A 326 -8.53 -2.72 17.18
N ASP A 327 -8.31 -1.68 16.38
CA ASP A 327 -9.35 -1.04 15.57
C ASP A 327 -9.82 -1.94 14.40
N LYS A 328 -10.81 -1.46 13.63
CA LYS A 328 -11.32 -2.15 12.43
C LYS A 328 -10.69 -1.69 11.11
N GLY A 329 -9.80 -0.70 11.11
CA GLY A 329 -9.16 -0.20 9.89
C GLY A 329 -8.16 -1.21 9.34
N LEU A 330 -7.87 -1.19 8.04
CA LEU A 330 -6.80 -1.97 7.40
C LEU A 330 -5.89 -1.05 6.58
N THR A 331 -5.21 -0.14 7.26
CA THR A 331 -4.26 0.76 6.61
C THR A 331 -2.89 0.08 6.53
N MET A 332 -2.28 0.08 5.34
CA MET A 332 -1.06 -0.68 5.04
C MET A 332 0.22 0.02 5.50
N THR A 333 0.14 1.32 5.74
CA THR A 333 1.20 2.20 6.24
C THR A 333 0.74 2.95 7.48
N LEU A 334 1.71 3.31 8.32
CA LEU A 334 1.44 4.14 9.49
C LEU A 334 1.23 5.58 9.06
N PHE A 335 2.10 6.07 8.19
CA PHE A 335 2.24 7.48 7.87
C PHE A 335 1.44 7.88 6.64
N GLU A 336 0.67 8.96 6.75
CA GLU A 336 0.12 9.66 5.59
C GLU A 336 0.41 11.15 5.71
N LEU A 337 0.95 11.73 4.64
CA LEU A 337 1.11 13.18 4.53
C LEU A 337 -0.26 13.83 4.31
N LYS A 338 -0.43 15.03 4.85
CA LYS A 338 -1.60 15.88 4.56
C LYS A 338 -1.73 16.18 3.08
#